data_AF-A0A7T8QVQ8-F1
#
_entry.id   AF-A0A7T8QVQ8-F1
#
_cell.length_a   1.000
_cell.length_b   1.000
_cell.length_c   1.000
_cell.angle_alpha   90.00
_cell.angle_beta   90.00
_cell.angle_gamma   90.00
#
_symmetry.space_group_name_H-M   'P 1'
#
loop_
_entity.id
_entity.type
_entity.pdbx_description
1 polymer ?
#
loop_
_entity_poly.entity_id
_entity_poly.type
_entity_poly.pdbx_seq_one_letter_code
_entity_poly.pdbx_strand_id
1 'polypeptide(L)'
;MDQMESSPASKPLAPPDKWKFVYIIFYWLGICTLLPWNFFISVPGYWFYKYRSLILNETDDATESLTDLQLNWNPRLSVASMVPNVTVLTLNAVIGHRFKTKPRLLFSLIMVIILFVYTCVMAKVDTDGWQTSFFYVTLASVVFINTFAATFQ
;
A
#
# COMPACT_ATOMS: atom_id res chain seq x y z
N MET A 1 -18.53 53.02 33.78
CA MET A 1 -17.32 53.14 32.93
C MET A 1 -17.13 51.78 32.36
N ASP A 2 -17.90 51.49 31.33
CA ASP A 2 -18.22 50.15 30.89
C ASP A 2 -17.56 49.88 29.54
N GLN A 3 -16.84 48.75 29.52
CA GLN A 3 -16.59 47.89 28.37
C GLN A 3 -15.50 48.33 27.37
N MET A 4 -14.26 47.90 27.64
CA MET A 4 -13.37 47.40 26.58
C MET A 4 -13.56 45.88 26.51
N GLU A 5 -14.65 45.44 25.87
CA GLU A 5 -14.79 44.06 25.46
C GLU A 5 -13.87 43.84 24.25
N SER A 6 -12.76 43.13 24.49
CA SER A 6 -11.81 42.72 23.47
C SER A 6 -12.51 41.90 22.40
N SER A 7 -12.61 42.45 21.19
CA SER A 7 -13.10 41.75 20.01
C SER A 7 -12.35 40.42 19.83
N PRO A 8 -13.02 39.25 19.85
CA PRO A 8 -12.35 38.00 19.58
C PRO A 8 -11.99 37.96 18.09
N ALA A 9 -10.68 37.86 17.81
CA ALA A 9 -10.13 37.73 16.47
C ALA A 9 -10.95 36.72 15.64
N SER A 10 -11.61 37.21 14.59
CA SER A 10 -12.43 36.40 13.71
C SER A 10 -11.55 35.32 13.06
N LYS A 11 -11.83 34.06 13.41
CA LYS A 11 -11.24 32.92 12.70
C LYS A 11 -11.53 33.11 11.21
N PRO A 12 -10.53 33.01 10.32
CA PRO A 12 -10.80 33.10 8.89
C PRO A 12 -11.84 32.04 8.53
N LEU A 13 -12.96 32.48 7.95
CA LEU A 13 -14.02 31.60 7.47
C LEU A 13 -13.40 30.65 6.45
N ALA A 14 -13.32 29.36 6.81
CA ALA A 14 -12.85 28.33 5.90
C ALA A 14 -13.69 28.37 4.62
N PRO A 15 -13.08 28.26 3.43
CA PRO A 15 -13.80 28.35 2.18
C PRO A 15 -14.91 27.28 2.12
N PRO A 16 -16.14 27.64 1.78
CA PRO A 16 -17.26 26.69 1.77
C PRO A 16 -17.07 25.62 0.70
N ASP A 17 -17.00 24.34 1.13
CA ASP A 17 -16.97 23.17 0.24
C ASP A 17 -18.36 22.97 -0.38
N LYS A 18 -18.57 23.58 -1.56
CA LYS A 18 -19.81 23.44 -2.31
C LYS A 18 -19.99 21.95 -2.67
N TRP A 19 -21.07 21.35 -2.19
CA TRP A 19 -21.49 19.97 -2.48
C TRP A 19 -20.66 18.85 -1.83
N LYS A 20 -19.83 19.14 -0.81
CA LYS A 20 -18.99 18.14 -0.12
C LYS A 20 -18.04 17.38 -1.07
N PHE A 21 -17.62 18.02 -2.18
CA PHE A 21 -16.85 17.35 -3.22
C PHE A 21 -15.44 17.02 -2.73
N VAL A 22 -14.84 17.92 -1.95
CA VAL A 22 -13.54 17.68 -1.30
C VAL A 22 -13.65 16.50 -0.34
N TYR A 23 -14.71 16.44 0.48
CA TYR A 23 -14.95 15.31 1.37
C TYR A 23 -15.03 13.96 0.65
N ILE A 24 -15.78 13.89 -0.46
CA ILE A 24 -15.91 12.66 -1.27
C ILE A 24 -14.55 12.24 -1.84
N ILE A 25 -13.76 13.17 -2.36
CA ILE A 25 -12.42 12.87 -2.87
C ILE A 25 -11.53 12.32 -1.76
N PHE A 26 -11.43 12.99 -0.61
CA PHE A 26 -10.62 12.51 0.52
C PHE A 26 -11.08 11.14 1.04
N TYR A 27 -12.39 10.87 1.00
CA TYR A 27 -12.95 9.56 1.35
C TYR A 27 -12.46 8.45 0.41
N TRP A 28 -12.61 8.64 -0.91
CA TRP A 28 -12.10 7.69 -1.91
C TRP A 28 -10.57 7.56 -1.86
N LEU A 29 -9.85 8.65 -1.58
CA LEU A 29 -8.39 8.64 -1.42
C LEU A 29 -7.96 7.75 -0.23
N GLY A 30 -8.65 7.84 0.91
CA GLY A 30 -8.40 6.97 2.06
C GLY A 30 -8.66 5.49 1.74
N ILE A 31 -9.73 5.20 1.00
CA ILE A 31 -10.05 3.82 0.58
C ILE A 31 -8.95 3.28 -0.36
N CYS A 32 -8.58 4.03 -1.39
CA CYS A 32 -7.61 3.61 -2.40
C CYS A 32 -6.21 3.34 -1.82
N THR A 33 -5.84 3.99 -0.72
CA THR A 33 -4.52 3.82 -0.10
C THR A 33 -4.45 2.60 0.82
N LEU A 34 -5.56 2.24 1.47
CA LEU A 34 -5.65 1.06 2.36
C LEU A 34 -5.98 -0.23 1.60
N LEU A 35 -6.67 -0.12 0.47
CA LEU A 35 -7.16 -1.28 -0.31
C LEU A 35 -6.05 -2.20 -0.81
N PRO A 36 -4.90 -1.72 -1.35
CA PRO A 36 -3.83 -2.60 -1.83
C PRO A 36 -3.30 -3.51 -0.72
N TRP A 37 -2.93 -2.93 0.43
CA TRP A 37 -2.41 -3.69 1.57
C TRP A 37 -3.44 -4.69 2.09
N ASN A 38 -4.69 -4.25 2.26
CA ASN A 38 -5.78 -5.11 2.69
C ASN A 38 -6.00 -6.29 1.71
N PHE A 39 -5.93 -6.04 0.40
CA PHE A 39 -6.04 -7.11 -0.59
C PHE A 39 -4.93 -8.15 -0.42
N PHE A 40 -3.66 -7.75 -0.28
CA PHE A 40 -2.54 -8.68 -0.15
C PHE A 40 -2.67 -9.60 1.07
N ILE A 41 -3.09 -9.07 2.23
CA ILE A 41 -3.23 -9.84 3.46
C ILE A 41 -4.51 -10.70 3.51
N SER A 42 -5.58 -10.29 2.81
CA SER A 42 -6.88 -10.99 2.87
C SER A 42 -6.96 -12.25 2.01
N VAL A 43 -6.03 -12.49 1.09
CA VAL A 43 -6.04 -13.68 0.21
C VAL A 43 -4.86 -14.64 0.43
N PRO A 44 -4.56 -15.08 1.67
CA PRO A 44 -3.43 -15.99 1.90
C PRO A 44 -3.60 -17.29 1.10
N GLY A 45 -4.80 -17.85 1.00
CA GLY A 45 -5.06 -19.08 0.23
C GLY A 45 -4.70 -18.98 -1.25
N TYR A 46 -4.87 -17.80 -1.87
CA TYR A 46 -4.46 -17.56 -3.26
C TYR A 46 -2.94 -17.68 -3.41
N TRP A 47 -2.18 -17.02 -2.53
CA TRP A 47 -0.72 -17.06 -2.56
C TRP A 47 -0.18 -18.45 -2.27
N PHE A 48 -0.80 -19.17 -1.34
CA PHE A 48 -0.45 -20.56 -1.05
C PHE A 48 -0.67 -21.45 -2.28
N TYR A 49 -1.80 -21.32 -2.98
CA TYR A 49 -2.03 -22.05 -4.22
C TYR A 49 -1.01 -21.71 -5.31
N LYS A 50 -0.69 -20.42 -5.46
CA LYS A 50 0.23 -19.91 -6.48
C LYS A 50 1.68 -20.38 -6.29
N TYR A 51 2.11 -20.58 -5.04
CA TYR A 51 3.47 -21.01 -4.67
C TYR A 51 3.56 -22.49 -4.26
N ARG A 52 2.57 -23.31 -4.65
CA ARG A 52 2.59 -24.75 -4.38
C ARG A 52 3.74 -25.43 -5.11
N SER A 53 4.25 -26.52 -4.53
CA SER A 53 5.13 -27.44 -5.25
C SER A 53 4.41 -28.01 -6.47
N LEU A 54 5.04 -27.89 -7.64
CA LEU A 54 4.60 -28.55 -8.87
C LEU A 54 5.16 -29.98 -8.99
N ILE A 55 6.05 -30.38 -8.08
CA ILE A 55 6.65 -31.71 -8.03
C ILE A 55 5.83 -32.56 -7.04
N LEU A 56 4.94 -33.39 -7.58
CA LEU A 56 4.36 -34.53 -6.86
C LEU A 56 5.35 -35.69 -6.99
N ASN A 57 6.33 -35.79 -6.09
CA ASN A 57 7.09 -37.03 -5.96
C ASN A 57 6.29 -37.98 -5.05
N GLU A 58 5.72 -39.03 -5.63
CA GLU A 58 4.93 -40.09 -4.97
C GLU A 58 5.73 -40.99 -4.00
N THR A 59 6.85 -40.54 -3.43
CA THR A 59 7.77 -41.45 -2.72
C THR A 59 8.34 -40.95 -1.41
N ASP A 60 7.81 -39.89 -0.81
CA ASP A 60 8.19 -39.57 0.57
C ASP A 60 6.98 -39.30 1.45
N ASP A 61 7.09 -39.85 2.65
CA ASP A 61 6.11 -39.90 3.72
C ASP A 61 5.32 -38.60 3.90
N ALA A 62 4.04 -38.78 4.20
CA ALA A 62 3.01 -37.77 4.39
C ALA A 62 3.39 -36.70 5.43
N THR A 63 4.19 -35.73 4.98
CA THR A 63 4.27 -34.42 5.60
C THR A 63 3.97 -33.43 4.51
N GLU A 64 2.79 -32.82 4.58
CA GLU A 64 2.43 -31.58 3.88
C GLU A 64 3.41 -30.47 4.28
N SER A 65 4.68 -30.58 3.91
CA SER A 65 5.66 -29.54 4.16
C SER A 65 5.37 -28.43 3.16
N LEU A 66 4.81 -27.34 3.68
CA LEU A 66 4.61 -26.12 2.94
C LEU A 66 5.93 -25.73 2.26
N THR A 67 5.86 -25.39 0.98
CA THR A 67 7.04 -24.98 0.21
C THR A 67 7.68 -23.75 0.87
N ASP A 68 9.00 -23.61 0.80
CA ASP A 68 9.72 -22.46 1.37
C ASP A 68 9.13 -21.10 0.94
N LEU A 69 8.60 -21.01 -0.29
CA LEU A 69 7.91 -19.82 -0.80
C LEU A 69 6.61 -19.51 -0.06
N GLN A 70 5.84 -20.53 0.33
CA GLN A 70 4.59 -20.40 1.08
C GLN A 70 4.86 -19.97 2.52
N LEU A 71 5.82 -20.63 3.19
CA LEU A 71 6.22 -20.31 4.57
C LEU A 71 6.78 -18.89 4.69
N ASN A 72 7.55 -18.46 3.69
CA ASN A 72 8.20 -17.17 3.70
C ASN A 72 7.35 -16.02 3.13
N TRP A 73 6.17 -16.29 2.53
CA TRP A 73 5.35 -15.24 1.91
C TRP A 73 4.91 -14.16 2.91
N ASN A 74 4.19 -14.55 3.96
CA ASN A 74 3.66 -13.60 4.97
C ASN A 74 4.74 -12.75 5.66
N PRO A 75 5.84 -13.34 6.18
CA PRO A 75 6.88 -12.54 6.82
C PRO A 75 7.59 -11.62 5.81
N ARG A 76 7.88 -12.09 4.58
CA ARG A 76 8.53 -11.24 3.57
C ARG A 76 7.62 -10.13 3.07
N LEU A 77 6.33 -10.41 2.89
CA LEU A 77 5.31 -9.41 2.56
C LEU A 77 5.24 -8.31 3.64
N SER A 78 5.26 -8.70 4.92
CA SER A 78 5.20 -7.76 6.05
C SER A 78 6.44 -6.87 6.11
N VAL A 79 7.64 -7.45 5.95
CA VAL A 79 8.91 -6.70 5.91
C VAL A 79 8.96 -5.78 4.69
N ALA A 80 8.56 -6.29 3.52
CA ALA A 80 8.49 -5.52 2.27
C ALA A 80 7.50 -4.36 2.34
N SER A 81 6.52 -4.39 3.24
CA SER A 81 5.62 -3.26 3.48
C SER A 81 6.14 -2.30 4.55
N MET A 82 6.50 -2.81 5.74
CA MET A 82 6.85 -1.95 6.89
C MET A 82 8.18 -1.23 6.70
N VAL A 83 9.21 -1.90 6.18
CA VAL A 83 10.55 -1.31 6.02
C VAL A 83 10.54 -0.08 5.11
N PRO A 84 10.04 -0.16 3.86
CA PRO A 84 10.02 1.02 3.00
C PRO A 84 9.04 2.09 3.50
N ASN A 85 7.91 1.70 4.10
CA ASN A 85 6.94 2.65 4.63
C ASN A 85 7.57 3.52 5.74
N VAL A 86 8.15 2.89 6.77
CA VAL A 86 8.81 3.61 7.88
C VAL A 86 9.98 4.46 7.40
N THR A 87 10.79 3.93 6.47
CA THR A 87 11.94 4.64 5.90
C THR A 87 11.49 5.91 5.20
N VAL A 88 10.49 5.80 4.33
CA VAL A 88 9.98 6.94 3.55
C VAL A 88 9.25 7.93 4.45
N LEU A 89 8.45 7.47 5.41
CA LEU A 89 7.77 8.33 6.36
C LEU A 89 8.76 9.14 7.21
N THR A 90 9.84 8.51 7.66
CA THR A 90 10.90 9.16 8.44
C THR A 90 11.65 10.20 7.58
N LEU A 91 11.99 9.85 6.34
CA LEU A 91 12.57 10.79 5.38
C LEU A 91 11.61 11.96 5.09
N ASN A 92 10.31 11.68 4.96
CA ASN A 92 9.30 12.68 4.72
C ASN A 92 9.12 13.62 5.93
N ALA A 93 9.23 13.11 7.15
CA ALA A 93 9.19 13.93 8.36
C ALA A 93 10.39 14.89 8.45
N VAL A 94 11.59 14.45 8.09
CA VAL A 94 12.82 15.27 8.15
C VAL A 94 12.88 16.28 7.00
N ILE A 95 12.52 15.87 5.79
CA ILE A 95 12.73 16.64 4.55
C ILE A 95 11.46 17.36 4.10
N GLY A 96 10.29 16.96 4.58
CA GLY A 96 8.98 17.42 4.12
C GLY A 96 8.72 18.91 4.33
N HIS A 97 9.36 19.53 5.31
CA HIS A 97 9.30 20.99 5.52
C HIS A 97 9.82 21.77 4.30
N ARG A 98 10.68 21.17 3.46
CA ARG A 98 11.30 21.83 2.31
C ARG A 98 10.51 21.75 1.01
N PHE A 99 9.48 20.91 0.91
CA PHE A 99 8.84 20.56 -0.38
C PHE A 99 7.35 20.93 -0.45
N LYS A 100 6.91 21.39 -1.63
CA LYS A 100 5.50 21.67 -1.92
C LYS A 100 4.70 20.36 -1.90
N THR A 101 3.80 20.24 -0.92
CA THR A 101 3.08 18.99 -0.60
C THR A 101 2.09 18.56 -1.68
N LYS A 102 1.29 19.48 -2.23
CA LYS A 102 0.13 19.16 -3.09
C LYS A 102 0.41 18.33 -4.36
N PRO A 103 1.37 18.68 -5.25
CA PRO A 103 1.58 17.90 -6.47
C PRO A 103 2.18 16.52 -6.21
N ARG A 104 2.99 16.38 -5.16
CA ARG A 104 3.62 15.11 -4.76
C ARG A 104 2.58 14.07 -4.32
N LEU A 105 1.56 14.50 -3.58
CA LEU A 105 0.46 13.65 -3.11
C LEU A 105 -0.36 13.06 -4.25
N LEU A 106 -0.70 13.89 -5.25
CA LEU A 106 -1.50 13.43 -6.40
C LEU A 106 -0.69 12.44 -7.25
N PHE A 107 0.61 12.72 -7.44
CA PHE A 107 1.51 11.85 -8.18
C PHE A 107 1.70 10.48 -7.51
N SER A 108 1.94 10.45 -6.19
CA SER A 108 2.12 9.19 -5.47
C SER A 108 0.86 8.33 -5.50
N LEU A 109 -0.31 8.95 -5.38
CA LEU A 109 -1.59 8.25 -5.50
C LEU A 109 -1.76 7.58 -6.87
N ILE A 110 -1.53 8.31 -7.96
CA ILE A 110 -1.65 7.75 -9.32
C ILE A 110 -0.70 6.55 -9.48
N MET A 111 0.53 6.66 -8.97
CA MET A 111 1.50 5.56 -8.99
C MET A 111 1.03 4.34 -8.20
N VAL A 112 0.44 4.52 -7.01
CA VAL A 112 -0.14 3.40 -6.23
C VAL A 112 -1.24 2.69 -7.01
N ILE A 113 -2.14 3.44 -7.66
CA ILE A 113 -3.22 2.87 -8.47
C ILE A 113 -2.67 2.04 -9.63
N ILE A 114 -1.70 2.59 -10.38
CA ILE A 114 -1.08 1.90 -11.52
C ILE A 114 -0.40 0.60 -11.07
N LEU A 115 0.39 0.64 -9.98
CA LEU A 115 1.07 -0.53 -9.45
C LEU A 115 0.10 -1.58 -8.91
N PHE A 116 -1.01 -1.15 -8.32
CA PHE A 116 -2.05 -2.06 -7.86
C PHE A 116 -2.76 -2.76 -9.04
N VAL A 117 -3.14 -2.00 -10.09
CA VAL A 117 -3.72 -2.58 -11.31
C VAL A 117 -2.74 -3.56 -11.96
N TYR A 118 -1.47 -3.19 -12.07
CA TYR A 118 -0.42 -4.08 -12.55
C TYR A 118 -0.38 -5.40 -11.76
N THR A 119 -0.42 -5.32 -10.41
CA THR A 119 -0.38 -6.51 -9.57
C THR A 119 -1.64 -7.37 -9.72
N CYS A 120 -2.81 -6.77 -9.89
CA CYS A 120 -4.06 -7.48 -10.18
C CYS A 120 -4.03 -8.21 -11.53
N VAL A 121 -3.46 -7.60 -12.56
CA VAL A 121 -3.27 -8.24 -13.86
C VAL A 121 -2.29 -9.40 -13.73
N MET A 122 -1.15 -9.19 -13.07
CA MET A 122 -0.14 -10.22 -12.87
C MET A 122 -0.69 -11.41 -12.05
N ALA A 123 -1.60 -11.16 -11.11
CA ALA A 123 -2.26 -12.21 -10.34
C ALA A 123 -3.10 -13.16 -11.23
N LYS A 124 -3.64 -12.67 -12.35
CA LYS A 124 -4.41 -13.49 -13.30
C LYS A 124 -3.55 -14.26 -14.30
N VAL A 125 -2.28 -13.89 -14.47
CA VAL A 125 -1.37 -14.54 -15.43
C VAL A 125 -0.85 -15.86 -14.86
N ASP A 126 -0.83 -16.91 -15.69
CA ASP A 126 -0.26 -18.20 -15.32
C ASP A 126 1.26 -18.08 -15.13
N THR A 127 1.72 -18.51 -13.95
CA THR A 127 3.09 -18.26 -13.49
C THR A 127 3.83 -19.54 -13.12
N ASP A 128 3.25 -20.69 -13.49
CA ASP A 128 3.74 -22.02 -13.13
C ASP A 128 5.18 -22.29 -13.62
N GLY A 129 5.60 -21.68 -14.74
CA GLY A 129 6.99 -21.80 -15.23
C GLY A 129 8.02 -20.92 -14.51
N TRP A 130 7.62 -19.92 -13.71
CA TRP A 130 8.51 -18.89 -13.16
C TRP A 130 8.02 -18.34 -11.81
N GLN A 131 7.52 -19.22 -10.95
CA GLN A 131 6.94 -18.90 -9.65
C GLN A 131 7.89 -18.11 -8.74
N THR A 132 9.18 -18.47 -8.70
CA THR A 132 10.21 -17.77 -7.91
C THR A 132 10.41 -16.34 -8.39
N SER A 133 10.49 -16.11 -9.70
CA SER A 133 10.63 -14.76 -10.26
C SER A 133 9.39 -13.91 -9.99
N PHE A 134 8.20 -14.49 -10.11
CA PHE A 134 6.94 -13.82 -9.77
C PHE A 134 6.85 -13.43 -8.29
N PHE A 135 7.35 -14.28 -7.40
CA PHE A 135 7.41 -13.98 -5.96
C PHE A 135 8.21 -12.70 -5.69
N TYR A 136 9.43 -12.60 -6.24
CA TYR A 136 10.28 -11.43 -6.06
C TYR A 136 9.72 -10.18 -6.76
N VAL A 137 9.13 -10.31 -7.95
CA VAL A 137 8.50 -9.19 -8.65
C VAL A 137 7.29 -8.65 -7.87
N THR A 138 6.49 -9.54 -7.28
CA THR A 138 5.34 -9.15 -6.45
C THR A 138 5.81 -8.46 -5.17
N LEU A 139 6.84 -8.97 -4.51
CA LEU A 139 7.41 -8.27 -3.34
C LEU A 139 7.97 -6.90 -3.71
N ALA A 140 8.64 -6.78 -4.86
CA ALA A 140 9.13 -5.50 -5.36
C ALA A 140 7.97 -4.52 -5.63
N SER A 141 6.86 -4.97 -6.22
CA SER A 141 5.69 -4.11 -6.44
C SER A 141 5.07 -3.64 -5.12
N VAL A 142 5.02 -4.51 -4.10
CA VAL A 142 4.57 -4.16 -2.75
C VAL A 142 5.47 -3.10 -2.11
N VAL A 143 6.80 -3.20 -2.26
CA VAL A 143 7.75 -2.18 -1.78
C VAL A 143 7.43 -0.83 -2.40
N PHE A 144 7.27 -0.77 -3.72
CA PHE A 144 6.95 0.48 -4.41
C PHE A 144 5.58 1.03 -3.99
N ILE A 145 4.55 0.19 -3.87
CA ILE A 145 3.23 0.60 -3.39
C ILE A 145 3.35 1.24 -2.00
N ASN A 146 4.08 0.61 -1.08
CA ASN A 146 4.27 1.14 0.27
C ASN A 146 5.10 2.42 0.29
N THR A 147 6.11 2.56 -0.56
CA THR A 147 6.89 3.80 -0.69
C THR A 147 6.02 4.97 -1.18
N PHE A 148 5.19 4.76 -2.20
CA PHE A 148 4.31 5.81 -2.70
C PHE A 148 3.15 6.09 -1.73
N ALA A 149 2.61 5.07 -1.07
CA ALA A 149 1.61 5.24 -0.01
C ALA A 149 2.16 6.03 1.18
N ALA A 150 3.38 5.74 1.64
CA ALA A 150 4.05 6.49 2.71
C ALA A 150 4.43 7.93 2.30
N THR A 151 4.57 8.19 1.00
CA THR A 151 4.74 9.55 0.48
C THR A 151 3.41 10.32 0.47
N PHE A 152 2.29 9.62 0.34
CA PHE A 152 0.96 10.19 0.42
C PHE A 152 0.52 10.47 1.87
N GLN A 153 0.89 9.60 2.80
CA GLN A 153 0.66 9.74 4.24
C GLN A 153 1.50 10.87 4.84
#